data_AF-A0A834DTS2-F1
#
_entry.id   AF-A0A834DTS2-F1
#
_cell.length_a   1.000
_cell.length_b   1.000
_cell.length_c   1.000
_cell.angle_alpha   90.00
_cell.angle_beta   90.00
_cell.angle_gamma   90.00
#
_symmetry.space_group_name_H-M   'P 1'
#
loop_
_entity.id
_entity.type
_entity.pdbx_description
1 polymer ?
#
loop_
_entity_poly.entity_id
_entity_poly.type
_entity_poly.pdbx_seq_one_letter_code
_entity_poly.pdbx_strand_id
1 'polypeptide(L)'
;MSAKAISEQTGKELLYKYICTTSAIQNRFKYARVTPDTDWARLLQDHPWLLSQSLVVKPDQLIKRRGKLGLVGVNLTLDEVKGWLKPRLGQETTVGKARGFLKNFLIEPFVPHSQAEEFYVCIYAAREGDYVLFHHEGGVDVGDVDAKAKKLLVGVDKKLSPEDIKKHLLVHAPEDKKEILASFISGLFNFYEDLYFTYLEINPLVVTKGGVYVLDLAAKVDATADYICKVKWGDIEFPPPFGREAYPEEAYIADLDAKSGASLKLTLLNPKGRIWTMVAGGGASVVYSDTICDLGGVNELANYGEYSGAPSEQQTYDYAKTILSLMTREKHPEGKILIIGGSIANFTNVAATFKGIVRAIRDYQSPLKEHEVTIFVRRGGPNYQEGLRVMGEVGKTTGIPIHVFGTETHMTAIVGMALGHRPIPNQPPTAAHTANFLLNASGSTSTPVPSRTASFSESRADEVAPAKKAKPAVPQGKSATLFSRHTKAIVWGMQTRAVQGMLDFDYVCSRDEPSVAAMVYPFTGDHKQKFYWGHKEILIPVFKNMADAMKKPNLILNVDGFIGVAFVDMLRNCGSFTREEADEYIDIGALNGIFVLGRSMGFIGHYLDQKRLKQGLYRHPWDDISYVLPEHMSM
;
A
#
# COMPACT_ATOMS: atom_id res chain seq x y z
N MET A 1 0.55 0.03 1.98
CA MET A 1 1.55 0.92 2.59
C MET A 1 2.23 1.72 1.48
N SER A 2 2.58 2.98 1.72
CA SER A 2 2.91 3.94 0.64
C SER A 2 3.57 5.21 1.16
N ALA A 3 4.20 5.95 0.25
CA ALA A 3 4.45 7.38 0.42
C ALA A 3 3.18 8.13 0.83
N LYS A 4 3.31 9.09 1.76
CA LYS A 4 2.24 9.98 2.22
C LYS A 4 2.70 11.44 2.16
N ALA A 5 1.79 12.33 1.79
CA ALA A 5 2.03 13.76 1.85
C ALA A 5 2.07 14.26 3.29
N ILE A 6 2.88 15.29 3.52
CA ILE A 6 2.98 16.01 4.80
C ILE A 6 2.61 17.48 4.57
N SER A 7 2.25 18.19 5.64
CA SER A 7 1.98 19.63 5.56
C SER A 7 3.24 20.43 5.21
N GLU A 8 3.06 21.63 4.65
CA GLU A 8 4.18 22.54 4.38
C GLU A 8 4.91 22.88 5.68
N GLN A 9 4.16 23.13 6.77
CA GLN A 9 4.72 23.35 8.10
C GLN A 9 5.60 22.16 8.54
N THR A 10 5.10 20.93 8.43
CA THR A 10 5.85 19.71 8.82
C THR A 10 7.13 19.56 8.00
N GLY A 11 7.06 19.76 6.68
CA GLY A 11 8.24 19.66 5.82
C GLY A 11 9.28 20.74 6.11
N LYS A 12 8.85 21.99 6.35
CA LYS A 12 9.73 23.09 6.77
C LYS A 12 10.33 22.86 8.14
N GLU A 13 9.57 22.33 9.09
CA GLU A 13 10.07 22.00 10.44
C GLU A 13 11.19 20.95 10.38
N LEU A 14 10.98 19.87 9.63
CA LEU A 14 12.00 18.84 9.43
C LEU A 14 13.23 19.40 8.71
N LEU A 15 13.03 20.18 7.64
CA LEU A 15 14.12 20.82 6.90
C LEU A 15 14.93 21.72 7.82
N TYR A 16 14.28 22.64 8.55
CA TYR A 16 14.98 23.55 9.44
C TYR A 16 15.63 22.85 10.64
N LYS A 17 15.14 21.68 11.08
CA LYS A 17 15.80 20.86 12.12
C LYS A 17 17.05 20.14 11.61
N TYR A 18 16.99 19.53 10.43
CA TYR A 18 17.94 18.47 10.04
C TYR A 18 18.75 18.73 8.77
N ILE A 19 18.50 19.79 8.00
CA ILE A 19 19.33 20.08 6.82
C ILE A 19 20.75 20.52 7.23
N CYS A 20 21.75 19.86 6.67
CA CYS A 20 23.16 20.16 6.87
C CYS A 20 23.74 20.78 5.60
N THR A 21 23.95 22.09 5.59
CA THR A 21 24.51 22.86 4.47
C THR A 21 25.39 24.00 5.00
N THR A 22 26.36 24.46 4.21
CA THR A 22 27.11 25.69 4.52
C THR A 22 26.33 26.96 4.13
N SER A 23 25.21 26.80 3.42
CA SER A 23 24.35 27.91 3.01
C SER A 23 23.60 28.50 4.22
N ALA A 24 23.64 29.83 4.36
CA ALA A 24 22.88 30.53 5.39
C ALA A 24 21.37 30.47 5.09
N ILE A 25 20.67 29.50 5.67
CA ILE A 25 19.21 29.40 5.60
C ILE A 25 18.59 30.40 6.57
N GLN A 26 17.86 31.37 6.01
CA GLN A 26 17.21 32.45 6.73
C GLN A 26 15.80 32.05 7.19
N ASN A 27 15.25 32.80 8.15
CA ASN A 27 13.90 32.59 8.69
C ASN A 27 13.60 31.18 9.24
N ARG A 28 14.63 30.38 9.61
CA ARG A 28 14.44 29.08 10.30
C ARG A 28 13.49 29.25 11.49
N PHE A 29 12.48 28.40 11.55
CA PHE A 29 11.42 28.37 12.57
C PHE A 29 10.55 29.65 12.68
N LYS A 30 10.62 30.58 11.72
CA LYS A 30 9.68 31.71 11.62
C LYS A 30 8.46 31.32 10.77
N TYR A 31 7.61 30.48 11.32
CA TYR A 31 6.27 30.19 10.81
C TYR A 31 5.29 30.11 11.97
N ALA A 32 4.03 30.48 11.75
CA ALA A 32 2.98 30.45 12.76
C ALA A 32 1.69 29.84 12.17
N ARG A 33 1.13 28.84 12.85
CA ARG A 33 -0.09 28.12 12.43
C ARG A 33 -1.34 28.87 12.91
N VAL A 34 -2.34 29.00 12.04
CA VAL A 34 -3.66 29.55 12.39
C VAL A 34 -4.79 28.61 11.96
N THR A 35 -5.72 28.38 12.88
CA THR A 35 -6.95 27.59 12.77
C THR A 35 -8.13 28.41 13.33
N PRO A 36 -9.40 28.00 13.14
CA PRO A 36 -10.56 28.67 13.75
C PRO A 36 -10.45 28.86 15.27
N ASP A 37 -9.79 27.92 15.96
CA ASP A 37 -9.66 27.87 17.42
C ASP A 37 -8.40 28.59 17.95
N THR A 38 -7.70 29.35 17.12
CA THR A 38 -6.43 29.99 17.48
C THR A 38 -6.62 31.19 18.42
N ASP A 39 -6.06 31.08 19.63
CA ASP A 39 -5.85 32.21 20.52
C ASP A 39 -4.71 33.10 19.99
N TRP A 40 -5.08 34.29 19.51
CA TRP A 40 -4.15 35.28 18.98
C TRP A 40 -3.20 35.87 20.02
N ALA A 41 -3.59 35.93 21.30
CA ALA A 41 -2.72 36.43 22.37
C ALA A 41 -1.58 35.44 22.63
N ARG A 42 -1.93 34.15 22.77
CA ARG A 42 -0.94 33.08 22.86
C ARG A 42 -0.07 32.98 21.61
N LEU A 43 -0.66 33.06 20.41
CA LEU A 43 0.09 33.01 19.16
C LEU A 43 1.19 34.08 19.10
N LEU A 44 0.89 35.30 19.58
CA LEU A 44 1.83 36.42 19.65
C LEU A 44 2.89 36.26 20.74
N GLN A 45 2.55 35.65 21.87
CA GLN A 45 3.51 35.29 22.91
C GLN A 45 4.53 34.26 22.39
N ASP A 46 4.06 33.25 21.66
CA ASP A 46 4.89 32.19 21.10
C ASP A 46 5.68 32.68 19.86
N HIS A 47 5.16 33.66 19.10
CA HIS A 47 5.73 34.16 17.84
C HIS A 47 5.82 35.70 17.78
N PRO A 48 6.63 36.36 18.64
CA PRO A 48 6.68 37.83 18.73
C PRO A 48 7.18 38.51 17.43
N TRP A 49 7.87 37.78 16.56
CA TRP A 49 8.31 38.28 15.24
C TRP A 49 7.15 38.59 14.28
N LEU A 50 5.92 38.17 14.59
CA LEU A 50 4.70 38.57 13.87
C LEU A 50 4.46 40.09 13.90
N LEU A 51 5.07 40.80 14.86
CA LEU A 51 4.97 42.27 14.99
C LEU A 51 6.17 43.02 14.40
N SER A 52 7.26 42.35 14.04
CA SER A 52 8.53 43.02 13.71
C SER A 52 8.73 43.35 12.22
N GLN A 53 7.89 42.80 11.34
CA GLN A 53 8.07 42.87 9.87
C GLN A 53 6.76 42.49 9.15
N SER A 54 6.66 42.85 7.87
CA SER A 54 5.57 42.39 6.99
C SER A 54 5.54 40.86 6.88
N LEU A 55 4.36 40.33 6.56
CA LEU A 55 4.02 38.92 6.59
C LEU A 55 3.44 38.43 5.26
N VAL A 56 3.42 37.11 5.10
CA VAL A 56 2.70 36.35 4.08
C VAL A 56 1.76 35.37 4.81
N VAL A 57 0.55 35.18 4.30
CA VAL A 57 -0.42 34.21 4.83
C VAL A 57 -1.03 33.37 3.72
N LYS A 58 -1.11 32.05 3.91
CA LYS A 58 -1.60 31.07 2.91
C LYS A 58 -2.16 29.82 3.59
N PRO A 59 -3.11 29.08 2.97
CA PRO A 59 -3.60 27.83 3.54
C PRO A 59 -2.55 26.72 3.40
N ASP A 60 -2.41 25.90 4.44
CA ASP A 60 -1.58 24.69 4.47
C ASP A 60 -2.48 23.47 4.65
N GLN A 61 -3.07 23.04 3.52
CA GLN A 61 -4.02 21.92 3.40
C GLN A 61 -3.79 21.13 2.11
N LEU A 62 -2.52 20.98 1.69
CA LEU A 62 -2.13 20.33 0.42
C LEU A 62 -2.74 20.96 -0.85
N ILE A 63 -3.15 22.23 -0.79
CA ILE A 63 -3.67 22.99 -1.93
C ILE A 63 -2.50 23.41 -2.82
N LYS A 64 -2.47 22.95 -4.07
CA LYS A 64 -1.48 23.38 -5.08
C LYS A 64 -1.88 24.73 -5.72
N ARG A 65 -0.91 25.44 -6.30
CA ARG A 65 -1.11 26.69 -7.09
C ARG A 65 -1.84 27.82 -6.34
N ARG A 66 -1.67 27.90 -5.01
CA ARG A 66 -2.35 28.86 -4.10
C ARG A 66 -2.30 30.31 -4.57
N GLY A 67 -1.17 30.76 -5.13
CA GLY A 67 -1.02 32.11 -5.69
C GLY A 67 -2.03 32.41 -6.81
N LYS A 68 -2.17 31.50 -7.79
CA LYS A 68 -3.14 31.65 -8.91
C LYS A 68 -4.60 31.57 -8.47
N LEU A 69 -4.86 31.01 -7.28
CA LEU A 69 -6.19 30.93 -6.68
C LEU A 69 -6.53 32.15 -5.80
N GLY A 70 -5.63 33.14 -5.67
CA GLY A 70 -5.83 34.28 -4.76
C GLY A 70 -5.81 33.88 -3.27
N LEU A 71 -5.25 32.72 -2.95
CA LEU A 71 -5.18 32.14 -1.59
C LEU A 71 -3.84 32.46 -0.89
N VAL A 72 -3.13 33.50 -1.34
CA VAL A 72 -1.91 34.00 -0.68
C VAL A 72 -2.05 35.50 -0.45
N GLY A 73 -2.09 35.94 0.80
CA GLY A 73 -1.92 37.34 1.18
C GLY A 73 -0.43 37.65 1.32
N VAL A 74 0.07 38.69 0.65
CA VAL A 74 1.51 39.00 0.54
C VAL A 74 1.80 40.42 1.03
N ASN A 75 2.90 40.60 1.76
CA ASN A 75 3.37 41.88 2.28
C ASN A 75 2.32 42.62 3.13
N LEU A 76 1.76 41.91 4.12
CA LEU A 76 0.72 42.41 5.01
C LEU A 76 1.26 42.61 6.43
N THR A 77 0.81 43.64 7.14
CA THR A 77 0.95 43.71 8.61
C THR A 77 0.10 42.64 9.30
N LEU A 78 0.34 42.36 10.59
CA LEU A 78 -0.44 41.36 11.33
C LEU A 78 -1.95 41.65 11.35
N ASP A 79 -2.35 42.91 11.45
CA ASP A 79 -3.78 43.27 11.47
C ASP A 79 -4.41 43.17 10.08
N GLU A 80 -3.65 43.43 9.02
CA GLU A 80 -4.06 43.12 7.65
C GLU A 80 -4.15 41.61 7.39
N VAL A 81 -3.27 40.79 7.97
CA VAL A 81 -3.37 39.32 7.95
C VAL A 81 -4.66 38.85 8.63
N LYS A 82 -5.00 39.39 9.82
CA LYS A 82 -6.30 39.12 10.48
C LYS A 82 -7.48 39.54 9.60
N GLY A 83 -7.40 40.72 8.98
CA GLY A 83 -8.40 41.23 8.04
C GLY A 83 -8.57 40.34 6.80
N TRP A 84 -7.47 39.82 6.26
CA TRP A 84 -7.45 38.90 5.12
C TRP A 84 -7.99 37.51 5.45
N LEU A 85 -7.74 37.02 6.67
CA LEU A 85 -8.25 35.74 7.18
C LEU A 85 -9.75 35.81 7.52
N LYS A 86 -10.27 36.94 8.01
CA LYS A 86 -11.68 37.08 8.45
C LYS A 86 -12.73 36.57 7.44
N PRO A 87 -12.64 36.85 6.12
CA PRO A 87 -13.56 36.32 5.11
C PRO A 87 -13.14 34.96 4.50
N ARG A 88 -12.13 34.26 5.06
CA ARG A 88 -11.56 33.02 4.49
C ARG A 88 -11.47 31.87 5.49
N LEU A 89 -11.09 32.15 6.74
CA LEU A 89 -10.97 31.14 7.79
C LEU A 89 -12.34 30.56 8.14
N GLY A 90 -12.45 29.24 8.12
CA GLY A 90 -13.70 28.51 8.28
C GLY A 90 -14.65 28.58 7.08
N GLN A 91 -14.29 29.26 5.98
CA GLN A 91 -15.12 29.30 4.77
C GLN A 91 -14.87 28.09 3.88
N GLU A 92 -15.93 27.67 3.20
CA GLU A 92 -15.87 26.60 2.20
C GLU A 92 -15.26 27.14 0.89
N THR A 93 -14.45 26.35 0.20
CA THR A 93 -13.79 26.73 -1.04
C THR A 93 -13.70 25.52 -1.97
N THR A 94 -13.86 25.77 -3.27
CA THR A 94 -13.72 24.76 -4.33
C THR A 94 -12.39 24.97 -5.05
N VAL A 95 -11.58 23.91 -5.16
CA VAL A 95 -10.32 23.88 -5.89
C VAL A 95 -10.35 22.71 -6.86
N GLY A 96 -10.52 23.00 -8.16
CA GLY A 96 -10.78 21.97 -9.16
C GLY A 96 -12.10 21.24 -8.87
N LYS A 97 -12.05 19.91 -8.73
CA LYS A 97 -13.19 19.07 -8.35
C LYS A 97 -13.38 18.95 -6.82
N ALA A 98 -12.39 19.36 -6.02
CA ALA A 98 -12.43 19.22 -4.56
C ALA A 98 -13.10 20.43 -3.90
N ARG A 99 -13.97 20.18 -2.91
CA ARG A 99 -14.70 21.20 -2.15
C ARG A 99 -14.54 20.94 -0.66
N GLY A 100 -14.11 21.94 0.11
CA GLY A 100 -13.92 21.79 1.56
C GLY A 100 -13.57 23.10 2.26
N PHE A 101 -13.46 23.05 3.59
CA PHE A 101 -13.23 24.22 4.43
C PHE A 101 -11.75 24.61 4.54
N LEU A 102 -11.48 25.92 4.43
CA LEU A 102 -10.18 26.52 4.74
C LEU A 102 -10.04 26.70 6.26
N LYS A 103 -9.46 25.70 6.92
CA LYS A 103 -9.33 25.59 8.39
C LYS A 103 -7.89 25.58 8.91
N ASN A 104 -6.88 25.59 8.04
CA ASN A 104 -5.48 25.57 8.43
C ASN A 104 -4.64 26.52 7.56
N PHE A 105 -4.06 27.54 8.17
CA PHE A 105 -3.23 28.55 7.52
C PHE A 105 -1.84 28.63 8.16
N LEU A 106 -0.87 29.03 7.35
CA LEU A 106 0.50 29.32 7.75
C LEU A 106 0.79 30.80 7.52
N ILE A 107 1.29 31.47 8.55
CA ILE A 107 1.82 32.83 8.48
C ILE A 107 3.35 32.74 8.52
N GLU A 108 4.01 33.45 7.61
CA GLU A 108 5.47 33.50 7.47
C GLU A 108 5.94 34.95 7.25
N PRO A 109 7.22 35.30 7.50
CA PRO A 109 7.77 36.59 7.10
C PRO A 109 7.65 36.84 5.60
N PHE A 110 7.28 38.06 5.22
CA PHE A 110 7.50 38.52 3.86
C PHE A 110 9.01 38.65 3.60
N VAL A 111 9.45 38.12 2.46
CA VAL A 111 10.85 38.21 1.99
C VAL A 111 10.83 39.15 0.78
N PRO A 112 11.37 40.38 0.88
CA PRO A 112 11.55 41.25 -0.28
C PRO A 112 12.61 40.66 -1.21
N HIS A 113 12.25 40.41 -2.46
CA HIS A 113 13.13 39.87 -3.50
C HIS A 113 12.59 40.24 -4.90
N SER A 114 13.40 40.02 -5.94
CA SER A 114 12.98 40.14 -7.34
C SER A 114 12.81 38.78 -8.02
N GLN A 115 12.12 38.72 -9.17
CA GLN A 115 11.86 37.47 -9.90
C GLN A 115 13.14 36.69 -10.26
N ALA A 116 14.24 37.40 -10.54
CA ALA A 116 15.57 36.80 -10.82
C ALA A 116 16.26 36.21 -9.57
N GLU A 117 15.57 36.21 -8.42
CA GLU A 117 16.00 35.58 -7.18
C GLU A 117 15.12 34.39 -6.80
N GLU A 118 14.03 34.12 -7.54
CA GLU A 118 13.21 32.92 -7.41
C GLU A 118 13.78 31.77 -8.25
N PHE A 119 14.05 30.63 -7.61
CA PHE A 119 14.54 29.40 -8.20
C PHE A 119 13.55 28.25 -7.97
N TYR A 120 13.65 27.20 -8.77
CA TYR A 120 12.92 25.94 -8.59
C TYR A 120 13.89 24.83 -8.22
N VAL A 121 13.57 24.04 -7.18
CA VAL A 121 14.26 22.78 -6.86
C VAL A 121 13.23 21.69 -6.56
N CYS A 122 13.42 20.49 -7.14
CA CYS A 122 12.65 19.30 -6.77
C CYS A 122 13.53 18.05 -6.72
N ILE A 123 13.22 17.12 -5.84
CA ILE A 123 13.83 15.79 -5.72
C ILE A 123 12.69 14.75 -5.70
N TYR A 124 12.77 13.70 -6.51
CA TYR A 124 11.79 12.61 -6.47
C TYR A 124 12.37 11.23 -6.79
N ALA A 125 11.80 10.21 -6.14
CA ALA A 125 12.21 8.83 -6.28
C ALA A 125 11.68 8.19 -7.57
N ALA A 126 12.55 7.43 -8.23
CA ALA A 126 12.25 6.51 -9.32
C ALA A 126 12.82 5.12 -8.98
N ARG A 127 12.67 4.14 -9.88
CA ARG A 127 13.15 2.76 -9.64
C ARG A 127 14.69 2.66 -9.71
N GLU A 128 15.28 3.53 -10.52
CA GLU A 128 16.68 3.61 -10.89
C GLU A 128 17.52 4.50 -9.96
N GLY A 129 16.86 5.25 -9.05
CA GLY A 129 17.46 6.23 -8.15
C GLY A 129 16.57 7.47 -8.01
N ASP A 130 17.13 8.57 -7.56
CA ASP A 130 16.43 9.82 -7.29
C ASP A 130 16.80 10.91 -8.29
N TYR A 131 15.79 11.56 -8.87
CA TYR A 131 15.99 12.66 -9.81
C TYR A 131 15.98 14.00 -9.08
N VAL A 132 17.05 14.78 -9.27
CA VAL A 132 17.16 16.18 -8.83
C VAL A 132 16.88 17.09 -10.03
N LEU A 133 15.90 17.98 -9.88
CA LEU A 133 15.50 18.97 -10.87
C LEU A 133 15.84 20.38 -10.37
N PHE A 134 16.32 21.23 -11.28
CA PHE A 134 16.58 22.65 -11.04
C PHE A 134 16.09 23.52 -12.21
N HIS A 135 15.46 24.65 -11.91
CA HIS A 135 15.21 25.69 -12.90
C HIS A 135 15.52 27.08 -12.34
N HIS A 136 16.13 27.93 -13.16
CA HIS A 136 16.56 29.28 -12.78
C HIS A 136 15.45 30.34 -12.77
N GLU A 137 14.30 30.02 -13.37
CA GLU A 137 13.09 30.85 -13.35
C GLU A 137 12.06 30.14 -12.46
N GLY A 138 12.16 30.34 -11.15
CA GLY A 138 11.21 29.80 -10.18
C GLY A 138 9.87 30.56 -10.18
N GLY A 139 9.04 30.21 -9.19
CA GLY A 139 7.84 30.96 -8.86
C GLY A 139 6.53 30.36 -9.37
N VAL A 140 5.49 31.19 -9.30
CA VAL A 140 4.11 30.83 -9.62
C VAL A 140 3.91 30.51 -11.12
N ASP A 141 4.78 31.04 -11.99
CA ASP A 141 4.69 30.95 -13.46
C ASP A 141 5.76 30.06 -14.13
N VAL A 142 6.44 29.20 -13.35
CA VAL A 142 7.42 28.21 -13.86
C VAL A 142 6.87 27.36 -15.04
N GLY A 143 5.57 27.06 -15.05
CA GLY A 143 4.89 26.36 -16.15
C GLY A 143 5.12 24.85 -16.12
N ASP A 144 5.38 24.25 -17.28
CA ASP A 144 5.83 22.86 -17.39
C ASP A 144 7.31 22.77 -16.98
N VAL A 145 7.54 22.32 -15.75
CA VAL A 145 8.88 22.24 -15.16
C VAL A 145 9.62 20.96 -15.57
N ASP A 146 8.93 19.88 -15.91
CA ASP A 146 9.58 18.62 -16.33
C ASP A 146 10.27 18.77 -17.70
N ALA A 147 9.70 19.57 -18.62
CA ALA A 147 10.34 19.90 -19.89
C ALA A 147 11.43 21.00 -19.78
N LYS A 148 11.31 21.93 -18.83
CA LYS A 148 12.20 23.10 -18.70
C LYS A 148 13.39 22.91 -17.75
N ALA A 149 13.23 22.12 -16.70
CA ALA A 149 14.25 21.98 -15.67
C ALA A 149 15.46 21.18 -16.17
N LYS A 150 16.63 21.49 -15.61
CA LYS A 150 17.78 20.60 -15.69
C LYS A 150 17.55 19.46 -14.72
N LYS A 151 17.77 18.23 -15.20
CA LYS A 151 17.47 16.99 -14.49
C LYS A 151 18.73 16.14 -14.38
N LEU A 152 19.04 15.68 -13.17
CA LEU A 152 20.20 14.85 -12.84
C LEU A 152 19.71 13.61 -12.06
N LEU A 153 20.14 12.42 -12.46
CA LEU A 153 19.84 11.17 -11.75
C LEU A 153 20.96 10.85 -10.77
N VAL A 154 20.62 10.71 -9.49
CA VAL A 154 21.47 10.08 -8.49
C VAL A 154 21.03 8.61 -8.42
N GLY A 155 21.81 7.71 -9.00
CA GLY A 155 21.48 6.29 -9.02
C GLY A 155 21.46 5.66 -7.62
N VAL A 156 20.80 4.51 -7.46
CA VAL A 156 20.78 3.76 -6.19
C VAL A 156 22.20 3.52 -5.66
N ASP A 157 22.39 3.73 -4.35
CA ASP A 157 23.68 3.70 -3.64
C ASP A 157 24.77 4.62 -4.26
N LYS A 158 24.37 5.74 -4.87
CA LYS A 158 25.28 6.81 -5.34
C LYS A 158 25.06 8.10 -4.54
N LYS A 159 26.09 8.94 -4.51
CA LYS A 159 26.07 10.25 -3.87
C LYS A 159 25.99 11.35 -4.91
N LEU A 160 25.27 12.42 -4.59
CA LEU A 160 25.24 13.64 -5.38
C LEU A 160 26.53 14.46 -5.16
N SER A 161 27.31 14.70 -6.23
CA SER A 161 28.52 15.52 -6.14
C SER A 161 28.20 17.03 -6.32
N PRO A 162 28.82 17.94 -5.55
CA PRO A 162 28.72 19.38 -5.78
C PRO A 162 29.16 19.82 -7.18
N GLU A 163 30.13 19.12 -7.76
CA GLU A 163 30.64 19.36 -9.10
C GLU A 163 29.58 19.07 -10.18
N ASP A 164 28.85 17.96 -10.06
CA ASP A 164 27.77 17.60 -10.99
C ASP A 164 26.58 18.55 -10.85
N ILE A 165 26.26 19.01 -9.62
CA ILE A 165 25.24 20.06 -9.44
C ILE A 165 25.63 21.31 -10.24
N LYS A 166 26.86 21.82 -10.08
CA LYS A 166 27.32 23.03 -10.79
C LYS A 166 27.34 22.84 -12.31
N LYS A 167 27.80 21.68 -12.77
CA LYS A 167 28.03 21.35 -14.19
C LYS A 167 26.75 20.99 -14.96
N HIS A 168 25.78 20.35 -14.30
CA HIS A 168 24.60 19.81 -14.98
C HIS A 168 23.30 20.53 -14.60
N LEU A 169 23.12 20.91 -13.33
CA LEU A 169 21.90 21.60 -12.86
C LEU A 169 22.01 23.12 -13.00
N LEU A 170 23.08 23.71 -12.48
CA LEU A 170 23.21 25.17 -12.33
C LEU A 170 23.74 25.90 -13.57
N VAL A 171 23.69 25.29 -14.76
CA VAL A 171 24.25 25.85 -16.01
C VAL A 171 23.70 27.23 -16.38
N HIS A 172 22.44 27.50 -16.00
CA HIS A 172 21.75 28.77 -16.26
C HIS A 172 21.55 29.63 -14.99
N ALA A 173 22.09 29.21 -13.84
CA ALA A 173 22.01 29.99 -12.62
C ALA A 173 23.00 31.18 -12.66
N PRO A 174 22.69 32.33 -12.03
CA PRO A 174 23.63 33.44 -11.86
C PRO A 174 24.94 32.98 -11.21
N GLU A 175 26.09 33.38 -11.77
CA GLU A 175 27.41 32.89 -11.36
C GLU A 175 27.70 33.14 -9.88
N ASP A 176 27.32 34.32 -9.38
CA ASP A 176 27.43 34.74 -7.99
C ASP A 176 26.61 33.88 -7.01
N LYS A 177 25.61 33.15 -7.52
CA LYS A 177 24.72 32.28 -6.73
C LYS A 177 25.03 30.79 -6.88
N LYS A 178 25.93 30.37 -7.78
CA LYS A 178 26.20 28.94 -8.03
C LYS A 178 26.73 28.19 -6.81
N GLU A 179 27.63 28.79 -6.04
CA GLU A 179 28.22 28.14 -4.85
C GLU A 179 27.18 27.91 -3.74
N ILE A 180 26.35 28.91 -3.44
CA ILE A 180 25.30 28.81 -2.41
C ILE A 180 24.17 27.87 -2.87
N LEU A 181 23.79 27.89 -4.15
CA LEU A 181 22.83 26.93 -4.70
C LEU A 181 23.38 25.49 -4.66
N ALA A 182 24.63 25.26 -5.02
CA ALA A 182 25.24 23.93 -4.99
C ALA A 182 25.34 23.36 -3.56
N SER A 183 25.75 24.20 -2.60
CA SER A 183 25.79 23.84 -1.18
C SER A 183 24.40 23.55 -0.61
N PHE A 184 23.38 24.33 -0.99
CA PHE A 184 22.00 24.10 -0.56
C PHE A 184 21.44 22.81 -1.15
N ILE A 185 21.56 22.58 -2.47
CA ILE A 185 21.03 21.39 -3.16
C ILE A 185 21.70 20.11 -2.65
N SER A 186 23.02 20.12 -2.40
CA SER A 186 23.72 18.97 -1.81
C SER A 186 23.23 18.66 -0.40
N GLY A 187 23.07 19.68 0.46
CA GLY A 187 22.49 19.51 1.80
C GLY A 187 21.03 19.04 1.78
N LEU A 188 20.25 19.51 0.81
CA LEU A 188 18.85 19.14 0.60
C LEU A 188 18.70 17.68 0.13
N PHE A 189 19.60 17.20 -0.73
CA PHE A 189 19.61 15.80 -1.15
C PHE A 189 19.94 14.86 0.01
N ASN A 190 20.97 15.19 0.79
CA ASN A 190 21.30 14.42 2.00
C ASN A 190 20.10 14.41 2.97
N PHE A 191 19.46 15.56 3.20
CA PHE A 191 18.24 15.67 4.04
C PHE A 191 17.08 14.81 3.53
N TYR A 192 16.86 14.79 2.20
CA TYR A 192 15.84 13.98 1.55
C TYR A 192 16.08 12.47 1.80
N GLU A 193 17.31 12.01 1.61
CA GLU A 193 17.74 10.61 1.83
C GLU A 193 17.64 10.23 3.33
N ASP A 194 18.25 11.03 4.22
CA ASP A 194 18.36 10.79 5.67
C ASP A 194 17.02 10.72 6.43
N LEU A 195 15.94 11.22 5.83
CA LEU A 195 14.58 11.27 6.37
C LEU A 195 13.56 10.54 5.49
N TYR A 196 14.00 9.73 4.53
CA TYR A 196 13.15 8.86 3.70
C TYR A 196 12.02 9.63 2.98
N PHE A 197 12.39 10.77 2.40
CA PHE A 197 11.52 11.45 1.45
C PHE A 197 11.41 10.66 0.14
N THR A 198 10.29 10.83 -0.56
CA THR A 198 10.01 10.23 -1.88
C THR A 198 9.65 11.29 -2.92
N TYR A 199 9.33 12.49 -2.46
CA TYR A 199 9.10 13.70 -3.24
C TYR A 199 9.38 14.89 -2.32
N LEU A 200 10.15 15.87 -2.78
CA LEU A 200 10.38 17.13 -2.10
C LEU A 200 10.56 18.23 -3.15
N GLU A 201 9.67 19.21 -3.15
CA GLU A 201 9.67 20.36 -4.06
C GLU A 201 9.70 21.66 -3.25
N ILE A 202 10.54 22.60 -3.67
CA ILE A 202 10.63 23.96 -3.14
C ILE A 202 10.43 24.93 -4.31
N ASN A 203 9.30 25.63 -4.33
CA ASN A 203 8.96 26.58 -5.39
C ASN A 203 8.12 27.77 -4.91
N PRO A 204 8.70 28.98 -4.72
CA PRO A 204 10.07 29.34 -5.03
C PRO A 204 11.06 29.00 -3.89
N LEU A 205 12.28 28.63 -4.28
CA LEU A 205 13.49 28.77 -3.47
C LEU A 205 14.04 30.17 -3.73
N VAL A 206 14.09 31.06 -2.74
CA VAL A 206 14.63 32.41 -2.94
C VAL A 206 16.07 32.51 -2.45
N VAL A 207 16.96 33.07 -3.27
CA VAL A 207 18.35 33.33 -2.90
C VAL A 207 18.69 34.80 -3.12
N THR A 208 18.81 35.54 -2.01
CA THR A 208 19.21 36.96 -2.00
C THR A 208 20.61 37.13 -1.41
N LYS A 209 21.10 38.38 -1.32
CA LYS A 209 22.34 38.71 -0.58
C LYS A 209 22.30 38.30 0.90
N GLY A 210 21.11 38.11 1.48
CA GLY A 210 20.94 37.63 2.86
C GLY A 210 21.13 36.11 3.02
N GLY A 211 21.08 35.33 1.94
CA GLY A 211 21.15 33.88 1.96
C GLY A 211 19.93 33.22 1.33
N VAL A 212 19.60 32.02 1.79
CA VAL A 212 18.58 31.13 1.21
C VAL A 212 17.29 31.17 2.02
N TYR A 213 16.15 31.26 1.33
CA TYR A 213 14.82 31.29 1.92
C TYR A 213 13.93 30.23 1.24
N VAL A 214 13.29 29.37 2.02
CA VAL A 214 12.37 28.33 1.54
C VAL A 214 10.94 28.90 1.60
N LEU A 215 10.43 29.46 0.51
CA LEU A 215 9.14 30.17 0.53
C LEU A 215 7.95 29.22 0.40
N ASP A 216 8.06 28.14 -0.38
CA ASP A 216 7.10 27.04 -0.42
C ASP A 216 7.82 25.69 -0.21
N LEU A 217 7.11 24.68 0.30
CA LEU A 217 7.59 23.31 0.36
C LEU A 217 6.41 22.33 0.21
N ALA A 218 6.46 21.49 -0.83
CA ALA A 218 5.54 20.38 -1.04
C ALA A 218 6.30 19.06 -0.97
N ALA A 219 5.91 18.14 -0.07
CA ALA A 219 6.69 16.93 0.16
C ALA A 219 5.87 15.67 0.48
N LYS A 220 6.49 14.51 0.27
CA LYS A 220 6.02 13.19 0.68
C LYS A 220 7.17 12.39 1.29
N VAL A 221 6.87 11.66 2.37
CA VAL A 221 7.79 10.68 2.98
C VAL A 221 7.26 9.26 2.83
N ASP A 222 8.14 8.26 2.77
CA ASP A 222 7.73 6.85 2.81
C ASP A 222 7.31 6.48 4.23
N ALA A 223 6.01 6.58 4.52
CA ALA A 223 5.46 6.29 5.85
C ALA A 223 5.74 4.86 6.37
N THR A 224 6.32 3.95 5.58
CA THR A 224 6.82 2.67 6.08
C THR A 224 8.13 2.78 6.85
N ALA A 225 8.91 3.84 6.62
CA ALA A 225 10.16 4.11 7.30
C ALA A 225 9.99 4.68 8.73
N ASP A 226 8.77 4.77 9.27
CA ASP A 226 8.51 5.28 10.63
C ASP A 226 9.37 4.56 11.68
N TYR A 227 9.51 3.23 11.60
CA TYR A 227 10.35 2.47 12.55
C TYR A 227 11.85 2.83 12.51
N ILE A 228 12.32 3.48 11.45
CA ILE A 228 13.68 4.04 11.31
C ILE A 228 13.67 5.51 11.74
N CYS A 229 12.70 6.28 11.24
CA CYS A 229 12.69 7.73 11.30
C CYS A 229 11.96 8.33 12.51
N LYS A 230 11.26 7.54 13.34
CA LYS A 230 10.42 8.01 14.47
C LYS A 230 11.13 9.03 15.37
N VAL A 231 12.43 8.88 15.59
CA VAL A 231 13.26 9.80 16.41
C VAL A 231 13.42 11.18 15.76
N LYS A 232 13.50 11.26 14.42
CA LYS A 232 13.59 12.53 13.66
C LYS A 232 12.21 13.09 13.31
N TRP A 233 11.26 12.23 12.98
CA TRP A 233 9.90 12.62 12.57
C TRP A 233 9.00 13.00 13.76
N GLY A 234 9.19 12.41 14.93
CA GLY A 234 8.31 12.59 16.08
C GLY A 234 6.91 12.07 15.80
N ASP A 235 5.89 12.81 16.24
CA ASP A 235 4.48 12.50 15.98
C ASP A 235 4.01 13.21 14.69
N ILE A 236 4.53 12.72 13.56
CA ILE A 236 4.28 13.27 12.24
C ILE A 236 2.82 13.05 11.78
N GLU A 237 2.15 14.14 11.41
CA GLU A 237 0.79 14.11 10.87
C GLU A 237 0.80 13.95 9.34
N PHE A 238 -0.10 13.10 8.83
CA PHE A 238 -0.33 12.90 7.39
C PHE A 238 -1.71 13.47 7.00
N PRO A 239 -1.81 14.76 6.61
CA PRO A 239 -3.09 15.38 6.32
C PRO A 239 -3.79 14.71 5.12
N PRO A 240 -5.13 14.60 5.12
CA PRO A 240 -5.88 14.14 3.96
C PRO A 240 -5.77 15.15 2.81
N PRO A 241 -6.02 14.74 1.56
CA PRO A 241 -6.19 15.67 0.44
C PRO A 241 -7.25 16.73 0.73
N PHE A 242 -7.08 17.93 0.19
CA PHE A 242 -8.09 18.99 0.29
C PHE A 242 -9.46 18.50 -0.21
N GLY A 243 -10.53 18.91 0.47
CA GLY A 243 -11.89 18.47 0.21
C GLY A 243 -12.33 17.21 0.96
N ARG A 244 -11.41 16.51 1.65
CA ARG A 244 -11.74 15.42 2.58
C ARG A 244 -11.47 15.83 4.02
N GLU A 245 -12.38 15.47 4.91
CA GLU A 245 -12.21 15.59 6.35
C GLU A 245 -11.41 14.39 6.89
N ALA A 246 -10.62 14.60 7.94
CA ALA A 246 -9.99 13.52 8.70
C ALA A 246 -10.97 13.09 9.80
N TYR A 247 -11.39 11.83 9.78
CA TYR A 247 -12.32 11.31 10.79
C TYR A 247 -11.57 10.55 11.90
N PRO A 248 -12.00 10.65 13.17
CA PRO A 248 -11.33 9.96 14.28
C PRO A 248 -11.36 8.43 14.12
N GLU A 249 -12.39 7.89 13.47
CA GLU A 249 -12.47 6.47 13.12
C GLU A 249 -11.39 6.03 12.10
N GLU A 250 -10.99 6.91 11.18
CA GLU A 250 -9.89 6.61 10.24
C GLU A 250 -8.53 6.60 10.97
N ALA A 251 -8.33 7.53 11.89
CA ALA A 251 -7.16 7.56 12.76
C ALA A 251 -7.08 6.31 13.65
N TYR A 252 -8.22 5.86 14.21
CA TYR A 252 -8.29 4.62 14.98
C TYR A 252 -7.91 3.38 14.17
N ILE A 253 -8.41 3.24 12.92
CA ILE A 253 -8.01 2.13 12.06
C ILE A 253 -6.52 2.24 11.65
N ALA A 254 -6.01 3.44 11.40
CA ALA A 254 -4.59 3.65 11.09
C ALA A 254 -3.65 3.29 12.28
N ASP A 255 -4.10 3.52 13.52
CA ASP A 255 -3.38 3.11 14.73
C ASP A 255 -3.36 1.57 14.90
N LEU A 256 -4.49 0.90 14.65
CA LEU A 256 -4.57 -0.57 14.65
C LEU A 256 -3.69 -1.21 13.56
N ASP A 257 -3.58 -0.55 12.40
CA ASP A 257 -2.72 -0.94 11.29
C ASP A 257 -1.23 -0.84 11.65
N ALA A 258 -0.80 0.32 12.13
CA ALA A 258 0.60 0.59 12.49
C ALA A 258 1.12 -0.36 13.60
N LYS A 259 0.22 -0.89 14.44
CA LYS A 259 0.53 -1.84 15.52
C LYS A 259 0.46 -3.31 15.09
N SER A 260 0.42 -3.62 13.80
CA SER A 260 0.30 -4.99 13.30
C SER A 260 1.12 -5.30 12.05
N GLY A 261 1.40 -6.60 11.85
CA GLY A 261 1.83 -7.14 10.55
C GLY A 261 0.67 -7.44 9.59
N ALA A 262 -0.58 -7.34 10.07
CA ALA A 262 -1.77 -7.35 9.22
C ALA A 262 -2.02 -5.96 8.63
N SER A 263 -2.66 -5.89 7.46
CA SER A 263 -3.08 -4.62 6.85
C SER A 263 -4.54 -4.34 7.18
N LEU A 264 -4.79 -3.17 7.77
CA LEU A 264 -6.11 -2.62 8.07
C LEU A 264 -6.19 -1.22 7.46
N LYS A 265 -7.16 -0.94 6.60
CA LYS A 265 -7.31 0.39 5.96
C LYS A 265 -8.77 0.80 5.92
N LEU A 266 -9.06 2.03 6.32
CA LEU A 266 -10.38 2.64 6.19
C LEU A 266 -10.24 4.05 5.60
N THR A 267 -11.21 4.43 4.79
CA THR A 267 -11.35 5.75 4.19
C THR A 267 -12.84 6.00 3.96
N LEU A 268 -13.37 7.05 4.57
CA LEU A 268 -14.71 7.53 4.33
C LEU A 268 -14.75 8.38 3.06
N LEU A 269 -15.78 8.15 2.25
CA LEU A 269 -16.04 8.84 0.99
C LEU A 269 -17.32 9.67 1.12
N ASN A 270 -18.42 9.01 1.51
CA ASN A 270 -19.69 9.64 1.85
C ASN A 270 -20.23 9.01 3.15
N PRO A 271 -19.99 9.59 4.33
CA PRO A 271 -20.49 9.03 5.61
C PRO A 271 -22.01 8.81 5.66
N LYS A 272 -22.78 9.50 4.80
CA LYS A 272 -24.24 9.39 4.70
C LYS A 272 -24.70 8.24 3.81
N GLY A 273 -23.83 7.76 2.94
CA GLY A 273 -24.14 6.77 1.91
C GLY A 273 -24.65 5.45 2.48
N ARG A 274 -25.51 4.78 1.71
CA ARG A 274 -26.14 3.53 2.13
C ARG A 274 -25.32 2.27 1.84
N ILE A 275 -24.30 2.33 0.98
CA ILE A 275 -23.50 1.16 0.58
C ILE A 275 -22.17 1.13 1.34
N TRP A 276 -22.05 0.22 2.31
CA TRP A 276 -20.86 0.02 3.13
C TRP A 276 -20.10 -1.24 2.73
N THR A 277 -18.78 -1.17 2.78
CA THR A 277 -17.89 -2.27 2.38
C THR A 277 -16.94 -2.68 3.52
N MET A 278 -16.85 -3.98 3.77
CA MET A 278 -15.87 -4.59 4.67
C MET A 278 -15.22 -5.75 3.92
N VAL A 279 -14.35 -5.40 2.96
CA VAL A 279 -13.80 -6.35 1.99
C VAL A 279 -12.40 -6.81 2.39
N ALA A 280 -12.14 -8.10 2.21
CA ALA A 280 -10.96 -8.75 2.74
C ALA A 280 -9.87 -8.98 1.67
N GLY A 281 -8.86 -8.09 1.62
CA GLY A 281 -7.77 -8.08 0.64
C GLY A 281 -7.79 -6.85 -0.26
N GLY A 282 -6.71 -6.05 -0.25
CA GLY A 282 -6.60 -4.80 -1.02
C GLY A 282 -6.78 -4.91 -2.56
N GLY A 283 -6.60 -6.09 -3.16
CA GLY A 283 -6.99 -6.31 -4.56
C GLY A 283 -8.50 -6.54 -4.75
N ALA A 284 -9.13 -7.19 -3.78
CA ALA A 284 -10.57 -7.41 -3.78
C ALA A 284 -11.34 -6.13 -3.43
N SER A 285 -10.88 -5.31 -2.48
CA SER A 285 -11.56 -4.07 -2.09
C SER A 285 -11.78 -3.14 -3.28
N VAL A 286 -10.76 -2.95 -4.12
CA VAL A 286 -10.85 -2.17 -5.36
C VAL A 286 -11.88 -2.78 -6.32
N VAL A 287 -11.76 -4.07 -6.63
CA VAL A 287 -12.71 -4.79 -7.50
C VAL A 287 -14.17 -4.70 -7.04
N TYR A 288 -14.43 -4.75 -5.72
CA TYR A 288 -15.77 -4.54 -5.17
C TYR A 288 -16.23 -3.09 -5.32
N SER A 289 -15.37 -2.10 -5.06
CA SER A 289 -15.66 -0.68 -5.27
C SER A 289 -15.95 -0.37 -6.74
N ASP A 290 -15.15 -0.88 -7.68
CA ASP A 290 -15.37 -0.75 -9.12
C ASP A 290 -16.76 -1.29 -9.50
N THR A 291 -17.11 -2.50 -9.03
CA THR A 291 -18.44 -3.09 -9.30
C THR A 291 -19.58 -2.20 -8.79
N ILE A 292 -19.41 -1.56 -7.62
CA ILE A 292 -20.43 -0.66 -7.04
C ILE A 292 -20.57 0.58 -7.93
N CYS A 293 -19.45 1.17 -8.37
CA CYS A 293 -19.44 2.33 -9.26
C CYS A 293 -20.07 2.01 -10.63
N ASP A 294 -19.70 0.89 -11.25
CA ASP A 294 -20.17 0.45 -12.57
C ASP A 294 -21.68 0.10 -12.57
N LEU A 295 -22.23 -0.27 -11.41
CA LEU A 295 -23.66 -0.48 -11.18
C LEU A 295 -24.40 0.78 -10.69
N GLY A 296 -23.76 1.96 -10.79
CA GLY A 296 -24.36 3.28 -10.49
C GLY A 296 -24.32 3.69 -9.01
N GLY A 297 -23.77 2.88 -8.13
CA GLY A 297 -23.75 3.11 -6.68
C GLY A 297 -22.70 4.11 -6.17
N VAL A 298 -21.97 4.80 -7.06
CA VAL A 298 -20.82 5.66 -6.70
C VAL A 298 -21.15 6.75 -5.68
N ASN A 299 -22.32 7.40 -5.79
CA ASN A 299 -22.74 8.46 -4.87
C ASN A 299 -23.12 7.91 -3.48
N GLU A 300 -23.52 6.64 -3.41
CA GLU A 300 -23.96 5.94 -2.20
C GLU A 300 -22.86 5.08 -1.55
N LEU A 301 -21.69 4.98 -2.19
CA LEU A 301 -20.53 4.27 -1.66
C LEU A 301 -19.94 5.04 -0.48
N ALA A 302 -20.18 4.54 0.73
CA ALA A 302 -19.86 5.27 1.94
C ALA A 302 -18.37 5.24 2.30
N ASN A 303 -17.71 4.12 2.03
CA ASN A 303 -16.33 3.89 2.41
C ASN A 303 -15.55 3.03 1.40
N TYR A 304 -14.25 3.30 1.31
CA TYR A 304 -13.24 2.40 0.77
C TYR A 304 -12.38 1.85 1.90
N GLY A 305 -12.11 0.55 1.93
CA GLY A 305 -11.28 -0.04 2.97
C GLY A 305 -11.00 -1.51 2.73
N GLU A 306 -10.01 -2.05 3.45
CA GLU A 306 -9.66 -3.46 3.39
C GLU A 306 -9.09 -3.98 4.70
N TYR A 307 -9.24 -5.29 4.92
CA TYR A 307 -8.51 -6.03 5.95
C TYR A 307 -7.81 -7.26 5.35
N SER A 308 -6.51 -7.41 5.57
CA SER A 308 -5.70 -8.50 5.01
C SER A 308 -4.41 -8.76 5.80
N GLY A 309 -3.55 -9.68 5.34
CA GLY A 309 -2.36 -10.08 6.11
C GLY A 309 -2.67 -10.93 7.35
N ALA A 310 -3.78 -11.68 7.33
CA ALA A 310 -4.25 -12.53 8.44
C ALA A 310 -4.38 -11.84 9.81
N PRO A 311 -5.24 -10.79 9.93
CA PRO A 311 -5.52 -10.17 11.21
C PRO A 311 -6.18 -11.16 12.19
N SER A 312 -5.99 -10.92 13.48
CA SER A 312 -6.61 -11.70 14.55
C SER A 312 -8.13 -11.51 14.61
N GLU A 313 -8.82 -12.40 15.35
CA GLU A 313 -10.24 -12.24 15.67
C GLU A 313 -10.52 -10.86 16.30
N GLN A 314 -9.69 -10.44 17.27
CA GLN A 314 -9.82 -9.18 17.98
C GLN A 314 -9.69 -7.98 17.04
N GLN A 315 -8.66 -7.94 16.20
CA GLN A 315 -8.48 -6.86 15.23
C GLN A 315 -9.61 -6.80 14.20
N THR A 316 -10.11 -7.97 13.76
CA THR A 316 -11.25 -7.99 12.83
C THR A 316 -12.54 -7.50 13.50
N TYR A 317 -12.73 -7.82 14.79
CA TYR A 317 -13.80 -7.25 15.62
C TYR A 317 -13.66 -5.73 15.77
N ASP A 318 -12.46 -5.22 16.08
CA ASP A 318 -12.20 -3.79 16.26
C ASP A 318 -12.31 -2.98 14.96
N TYR A 319 -12.02 -3.60 13.82
CA TYR A 319 -12.30 -3.06 12.49
C TYR A 319 -13.81 -3.07 12.19
N ALA A 320 -14.47 -4.21 12.42
CA ALA A 320 -15.91 -4.37 12.16
C ALA A 320 -16.77 -3.41 12.99
N LYS A 321 -16.56 -3.34 14.31
CA LYS A 321 -17.34 -2.45 15.20
C LYS A 321 -17.26 -0.98 14.75
N THR A 322 -16.13 -0.57 14.18
CA THR A 322 -15.93 0.80 13.65
C THR A 322 -16.85 1.07 12.46
N ILE A 323 -16.90 0.15 11.48
CA ILE A 323 -17.82 0.24 10.34
C ILE A 323 -19.27 0.20 10.80
N LEU A 324 -19.63 -0.72 11.71
CA LEU A 324 -21.00 -0.84 12.22
C LEU A 324 -21.43 0.44 12.97
N SER A 325 -20.54 1.03 13.78
CA SER A 325 -20.76 2.32 14.46
C SER A 325 -20.98 3.48 13.49
N LEU A 326 -20.21 3.54 12.40
CA LEU A 326 -20.30 4.58 11.39
C LEU A 326 -21.59 4.47 10.57
N MET A 327 -21.97 3.27 10.14
CA MET A 327 -23.16 3.09 9.31
C MET A 327 -24.47 3.30 10.08
N THR A 328 -24.46 3.19 11.42
CA THR A 328 -25.64 3.39 12.30
C THR A 328 -25.69 4.77 12.99
N ARG A 329 -25.09 5.81 12.38
CA ARG A 329 -25.19 7.21 12.88
C ARG A 329 -26.47 7.92 12.46
N GLU A 330 -26.95 7.66 11.24
CA GLU A 330 -28.18 8.24 10.68
C GLU A 330 -28.89 7.24 9.76
N LYS A 331 -30.24 7.26 9.76
CA LYS A 331 -31.08 6.38 8.94
C LYS A 331 -31.06 6.83 7.47
N HIS A 332 -31.20 5.85 6.58
CA HIS A 332 -31.38 6.09 5.15
C HIS A 332 -32.78 5.58 4.74
N PRO A 333 -33.56 6.29 3.90
CA PRO A 333 -34.94 5.91 3.57
C PRO A 333 -35.12 4.54 2.92
N GLU A 334 -34.08 4.02 2.25
CA GLU A 334 -34.06 2.69 1.62
C GLU A 334 -33.31 1.63 2.48
N GLY A 335 -33.12 1.90 3.77
CA GLY A 335 -32.18 1.13 4.60
C GLY A 335 -30.74 1.19 4.06
N LYS A 336 -29.85 0.35 4.61
CA LYS A 336 -28.42 0.29 4.23
C LYS A 336 -27.95 -1.13 3.90
N ILE A 337 -26.85 -1.20 3.16
CA ILE A 337 -26.23 -2.43 2.67
C ILE A 337 -24.83 -2.55 3.29
N LEU A 338 -24.48 -3.73 3.80
CA LEU A 338 -23.11 -4.07 4.19
C LEU A 338 -22.57 -5.24 3.34
N ILE A 339 -21.53 -4.98 2.57
CA ILE A 339 -20.87 -5.97 1.71
C ILE A 339 -19.62 -6.51 2.41
N ILE A 340 -19.71 -7.71 2.96
CA ILE A 340 -18.63 -8.46 3.62
C ILE A 340 -18.01 -9.42 2.59
N GLY A 341 -17.24 -8.82 1.68
CA GLY A 341 -16.73 -9.49 0.49
C GLY A 341 -15.29 -9.98 0.59
N GLY A 342 -14.89 -10.80 -0.37
CA GLY A 342 -13.48 -11.06 -0.65
C GLY A 342 -13.19 -12.16 -1.67
N SER A 343 -11.92 -12.24 -2.04
CA SER A 343 -11.34 -13.35 -2.82
C SER A 343 -11.27 -14.65 -2.00
N ILE A 344 -10.70 -15.70 -2.58
CA ILE A 344 -10.29 -16.89 -1.84
C ILE A 344 -8.95 -16.57 -1.16
N ALA A 345 -8.92 -16.54 0.17
CA ALA A 345 -7.69 -16.25 0.91
C ALA A 345 -6.71 -17.43 0.85
N ASN A 346 -5.41 -17.14 0.78
CA ASN A 346 -4.36 -18.16 0.82
C ASN A 346 -4.05 -18.61 2.25
N PHE A 347 -3.88 -17.65 3.19
CA PHE A 347 -3.41 -17.92 4.55
C PHE A 347 -4.25 -17.25 5.67
N THR A 348 -5.08 -16.24 5.36
CA THR A 348 -6.02 -15.65 6.33
C THR A 348 -7.07 -16.69 6.75
N ASN A 349 -7.14 -16.98 8.05
CA ASN A 349 -8.14 -17.89 8.61
C ASN A 349 -9.52 -17.22 8.61
N VAL A 350 -10.40 -17.67 7.72
CA VAL A 350 -11.73 -17.10 7.52
C VAL A 350 -12.61 -17.32 8.76
N ALA A 351 -12.54 -18.50 9.40
CA ALA A 351 -13.30 -18.75 10.63
C ALA A 351 -12.90 -17.81 11.77
N ALA A 352 -11.61 -17.52 11.94
CA ALA A 352 -11.13 -16.61 13.00
C ALA A 352 -11.55 -15.15 12.74
N THR A 353 -11.38 -14.67 11.50
CA THR A 353 -11.79 -13.30 11.14
C THR A 353 -13.32 -13.13 11.20
N PHE A 354 -14.09 -14.11 10.73
CA PHE A 354 -15.56 -14.05 10.76
C PHE A 354 -16.13 -14.17 12.18
N LYS A 355 -15.47 -14.87 13.13
CA LYS A 355 -15.87 -14.81 14.54
C LYS A 355 -15.82 -13.39 15.12
N GLY A 356 -14.79 -12.61 14.76
CA GLY A 356 -14.67 -11.21 15.16
C GLY A 356 -15.80 -10.34 14.60
N ILE A 357 -16.14 -10.55 13.32
CA ILE A 357 -17.27 -9.89 12.65
C ILE A 357 -18.61 -10.29 13.30
N VAL A 358 -18.86 -11.58 13.53
CA VAL A 358 -20.07 -12.10 14.19
C VAL A 358 -20.25 -11.47 15.56
N ARG A 359 -19.16 -11.32 16.33
CA ARG A 359 -19.19 -10.67 17.65
C ARG A 359 -19.62 -9.21 17.55
N ALA A 360 -19.02 -8.44 16.63
CA ALA A 360 -19.41 -7.05 16.39
C ALA A 360 -20.88 -6.91 15.93
N ILE A 361 -21.37 -7.82 15.08
CA ILE A 361 -22.78 -7.86 14.65
C ILE A 361 -23.73 -8.13 15.84
N ARG A 362 -23.36 -9.01 16.78
CA ARG A 362 -24.16 -9.26 18.00
C ARG A 362 -24.24 -8.03 18.89
N ASP A 363 -23.13 -7.31 19.03
CA ASP A 363 -23.04 -6.13 19.89
C ASP A 363 -23.79 -4.92 19.28
N TYR A 364 -23.77 -4.78 17.95
CA TYR A 364 -24.49 -3.73 17.21
C TYR A 364 -25.88 -4.15 16.71
N GLN A 365 -26.42 -5.29 17.16
CA GLN A 365 -27.60 -5.89 16.53
C GLN A 365 -28.84 -4.99 16.52
N SER A 366 -29.04 -4.17 17.57
CA SER A 366 -30.22 -3.31 17.69
C SER A 366 -30.11 -2.08 16.79
N PRO A 367 -29.00 -1.31 16.80
CA PRO A 367 -28.74 -0.29 15.78
C PRO A 367 -28.84 -0.80 14.33
N LEU A 368 -28.34 -2.01 14.03
CA LEU A 368 -28.40 -2.58 12.67
C LEU A 368 -29.84 -2.91 12.23
N LYS A 369 -30.67 -3.42 13.14
CA LYS A 369 -32.10 -3.63 12.88
C LYS A 369 -32.84 -2.30 12.71
N GLU A 370 -32.54 -1.31 13.55
CA GLU A 370 -33.14 0.03 13.49
C GLU A 370 -32.78 0.80 12.20
N HIS A 371 -31.60 0.56 11.63
CA HIS A 371 -31.13 1.17 10.38
C HIS A 371 -31.42 0.31 9.13
N GLU A 372 -32.24 -0.73 9.28
CA GLU A 372 -32.67 -1.63 8.19
C GLU A 372 -31.49 -2.17 7.37
N VAL A 373 -30.44 -2.62 8.07
CA VAL A 373 -29.20 -3.08 7.43
C VAL A 373 -29.35 -4.49 6.88
N THR A 374 -29.11 -4.65 5.58
CA THR A 374 -29.01 -5.97 4.92
C THR A 374 -27.55 -6.30 4.61
N ILE A 375 -27.12 -7.51 4.99
CA ILE A 375 -25.72 -7.92 4.91
C ILE A 375 -25.54 -8.99 3.81
N PHE A 376 -24.55 -8.80 2.95
CA PHE A 376 -24.17 -9.74 1.90
C PHE A 376 -22.74 -10.22 2.12
N VAL A 377 -22.55 -11.55 2.18
CA VAL A 377 -21.29 -12.18 2.58
C VAL A 377 -20.81 -13.13 1.48
N ARG A 378 -19.60 -12.93 0.95
CA ARG A 378 -18.98 -13.88 0.02
C ARG A 378 -17.50 -14.03 0.32
N ARG A 379 -17.06 -15.25 0.71
CA ARG A 379 -15.65 -15.51 1.06
C ARG A 379 -15.23 -16.97 0.83
N GLY A 380 -13.95 -17.16 0.53
CA GLY A 380 -13.28 -18.46 0.53
C GLY A 380 -11.89 -18.39 1.19
N GLY A 381 -11.25 -19.54 1.40
CA GLY A 381 -9.91 -19.67 2.00
C GLY A 381 -9.89 -20.59 3.23
N PRO A 382 -8.79 -20.62 4.02
CA PRO A 382 -8.67 -21.49 5.19
C PRO A 382 -9.86 -21.40 6.15
N ASN A 383 -10.51 -22.54 6.39
CA ASN A 383 -11.68 -22.71 7.26
C ASN A 383 -12.91 -21.86 6.88
N TYR A 384 -13.09 -21.51 5.59
CA TYR A 384 -14.21 -20.66 5.17
C TYR A 384 -15.58 -21.28 5.46
N GLN A 385 -15.72 -22.60 5.42
CA GLN A 385 -16.99 -23.29 5.69
C GLN A 385 -17.53 -22.96 7.09
N GLU A 386 -16.67 -23.02 8.12
CA GLU A 386 -17.05 -22.67 9.50
C GLU A 386 -17.32 -21.16 9.65
N GLY A 387 -16.55 -20.31 8.95
CA GLY A 387 -16.80 -18.87 8.91
C GLY A 387 -18.18 -18.54 8.34
N LEU A 388 -18.53 -19.10 7.18
CA LEU A 388 -19.84 -18.93 6.56
C LEU A 388 -20.97 -19.50 7.44
N ARG A 389 -20.75 -20.64 8.09
CA ARG A 389 -21.71 -21.24 9.04
C ARG A 389 -22.05 -20.28 10.18
N VAL A 390 -21.06 -19.67 10.84
CA VAL A 390 -21.32 -18.72 11.96
C VAL A 390 -21.94 -17.41 11.49
N MET A 391 -21.67 -16.95 10.27
CA MET A 391 -22.35 -15.79 9.67
C MET A 391 -23.84 -16.07 9.38
N GLY A 392 -24.17 -17.26 8.88
CA GLY A 392 -25.57 -17.67 8.69
C GLY A 392 -26.30 -17.88 10.03
N GLU A 393 -25.59 -18.34 11.06
CA GLU A 393 -26.14 -18.51 12.42
C GLU A 393 -26.45 -17.17 13.10
N VAL A 394 -25.58 -16.16 12.97
CA VAL A 394 -25.84 -14.83 13.58
C VAL A 394 -27.01 -14.10 12.92
N GLY A 395 -27.21 -14.25 11.60
CA GLY A 395 -28.40 -13.72 10.93
C GLY A 395 -29.69 -14.30 11.51
N LYS A 396 -29.75 -15.63 11.67
CA LYS A 396 -30.90 -16.33 12.27
C LYS A 396 -31.16 -15.94 13.73
N THR A 397 -30.12 -15.81 14.55
CA THR A 397 -30.27 -15.53 15.99
C THR A 397 -30.54 -14.05 16.30
N THR A 398 -30.05 -13.12 15.46
CA THR A 398 -30.32 -11.69 15.63
C THR A 398 -31.57 -11.20 14.89
N GLY A 399 -32.02 -11.90 13.85
CA GLY A 399 -33.08 -11.47 12.93
C GLY A 399 -32.62 -10.49 11.86
N ILE A 400 -31.32 -10.22 11.75
CA ILE A 400 -30.76 -9.38 10.68
C ILE A 400 -30.72 -10.20 9.37
N PRO A 401 -31.16 -9.65 8.22
CA PRO A 401 -31.07 -10.35 6.94
C PRO A 401 -29.60 -10.44 6.49
N ILE A 402 -29.03 -11.65 6.55
CA ILE A 402 -27.67 -11.96 6.13
C ILE A 402 -27.70 -13.04 5.04
N HIS A 403 -27.24 -12.69 3.84
CA HIS A 403 -27.13 -13.60 2.69
C HIS A 403 -25.68 -14.08 2.53
N VAL A 404 -25.46 -15.39 2.59
CA VAL A 404 -24.12 -16.00 2.74
C VAL A 404 -23.79 -16.89 1.56
N PHE A 405 -22.62 -16.67 0.94
CA PHE A 405 -22.19 -17.31 -0.30
C PHE A 405 -20.73 -17.79 -0.21
N GLY A 406 -20.43 -18.92 -0.85
CA GLY A 406 -19.11 -19.54 -0.85
C GLY A 406 -18.30 -19.29 -2.11
N THR A 407 -17.43 -20.26 -2.43
CA THR A 407 -16.53 -20.19 -3.59
C THR A 407 -17.23 -20.48 -4.91
N GLU A 408 -18.36 -21.18 -4.88
CA GLU A 408 -19.24 -21.45 -6.03
C GLU A 408 -19.89 -20.17 -6.61
N THR A 409 -20.06 -19.15 -5.76
CA THR A 409 -20.61 -17.85 -6.17
C THR A 409 -19.48 -16.94 -6.67
N HIS A 410 -19.66 -16.31 -7.83
CA HIS A 410 -18.67 -15.37 -8.39
C HIS A 410 -18.41 -14.20 -7.42
N MET A 411 -17.17 -13.73 -7.35
CA MET A 411 -16.72 -12.82 -6.28
C MET A 411 -17.60 -11.58 -6.15
N THR A 412 -17.88 -10.90 -7.26
CA THR A 412 -18.61 -9.62 -7.29
C THR A 412 -20.12 -9.79 -7.45
N ALA A 413 -20.62 -11.03 -7.56
CA ALA A 413 -22.06 -11.28 -7.79
C ALA A 413 -22.95 -10.73 -6.68
N ILE A 414 -22.45 -10.70 -5.43
CA ILE A 414 -23.20 -10.18 -4.29
C ILE A 414 -23.45 -8.66 -4.35
N VAL A 415 -22.66 -7.90 -5.12
CA VAL A 415 -22.92 -6.47 -5.34
C VAL A 415 -24.19 -6.29 -6.16
N GLY A 416 -24.31 -7.03 -7.27
CA GLY A 416 -25.52 -7.00 -8.10
C GLY A 416 -26.76 -7.54 -7.37
N MET A 417 -26.59 -8.49 -6.43
CA MET A 417 -27.69 -8.96 -5.58
C MET A 417 -28.14 -7.87 -4.59
N ALA A 418 -27.18 -7.21 -3.94
CA ALA A 418 -27.46 -6.17 -2.95
C ALA A 418 -28.11 -4.92 -3.56
N LEU A 419 -27.74 -4.57 -4.79
CA LEU A 419 -28.29 -3.45 -5.55
C LEU A 419 -29.54 -3.83 -6.39
N GLY A 420 -30.09 -5.04 -6.24
CA GLY A 420 -31.32 -5.47 -6.91
C GLY A 420 -31.19 -5.79 -8.41
N HIS A 421 -30.00 -5.65 -9.01
CA HIS A 421 -29.73 -5.94 -10.43
C HIS A 421 -29.81 -7.43 -10.80
N ARG A 422 -29.80 -8.34 -9.81
CA ARG A 422 -30.01 -9.78 -10.02
C ARG A 422 -30.67 -10.42 -8.81
N PRO A 423 -31.47 -11.49 -8.98
CA PRO A 423 -32.09 -12.18 -7.87
C PRO A 423 -31.04 -12.82 -6.95
N ILE A 424 -31.35 -12.81 -5.65
CA ILE A 424 -30.72 -13.67 -4.65
C ILE A 424 -31.17 -15.11 -4.98
N PRO A 425 -30.26 -16.06 -5.24
CA PRO A 425 -30.65 -17.41 -5.59
C PRO A 425 -31.31 -18.11 -4.38
N ASN A 426 -32.44 -18.76 -4.61
CA ASN A 426 -33.06 -19.67 -3.65
C ASN A 426 -32.16 -20.91 -3.48
N GLN A 427 -31.14 -20.82 -2.63
CA GLN A 427 -30.34 -21.99 -2.27
C GLN A 427 -31.20 -22.96 -1.45
N PRO A 428 -31.42 -24.22 -1.89
CA PRO A 428 -31.79 -25.27 -0.96
C PRO A 428 -30.63 -25.44 0.04
N PRO A 429 -30.89 -25.81 1.31
CA PRO A 429 -29.84 -25.98 2.30
C PRO A 429 -28.87 -27.08 1.85
N THR A 430 -27.64 -26.70 1.50
CA THR A 430 -26.59 -27.66 1.15
C THR A 430 -26.32 -28.55 2.35
N ALA A 431 -26.51 -29.85 2.14
CA ALA A 431 -26.48 -30.84 3.21
C ALA A 431 -25.14 -30.86 3.96
N ALA A 432 -25.19 -31.17 5.25
CA ALA A 432 -24.03 -31.32 6.12
C ALA A 432 -23.24 -32.61 5.80
N HIS A 433 -22.54 -32.61 4.67
CA HIS A 433 -21.45 -33.54 4.36
C HIS A 433 -20.19 -32.68 4.29
N THR A 434 -19.30 -32.68 5.28
CA THR A 434 -18.31 -33.77 5.47
C THR A 434 -17.86 -33.97 6.94
N ALA A 435 -18.77 -33.96 7.93
CA ALA A 435 -18.41 -34.27 9.32
C ALA A 435 -18.12 -35.77 9.60
N ASN A 436 -18.65 -36.69 8.77
CA ASN A 436 -18.61 -38.14 9.06
C ASN A 436 -17.41 -38.91 8.47
N PHE A 437 -16.49 -38.27 7.73
CA PHE A 437 -15.33 -38.98 7.15
C PHE A 437 -14.16 -39.14 8.15
N LEU A 438 -14.17 -38.44 9.29
CA LEU A 438 -13.08 -38.44 10.27
C LEU A 438 -13.31 -39.31 11.52
N LEU A 439 -14.45 -40.01 11.63
CA LEU A 439 -14.88 -40.68 12.87
C LEU A 439 -15.36 -42.13 12.71
N ASN A 440 -14.88 -42.87 11.70
CA ASN A 440 -15.06 -44.33 11.63
C ASN A 440 -13.83 -45.03 11.02
N ALA A 441 -12.79 -45.19 11.83
CA ALA A 441 -11.61 -45.99 11.51
C ALA A 441 -11.14 -46.80 12.74
N SER A 442 -12.06 -47.52 13.36
CA SER A 442 -11.81 -48.45 14.46
C SER A 442 -12.60 -49.74 14.26
N GLY A 443 -12.02 -50.71 13.54
CA GLY A 443 -12.64 -52.02 13.34
C GLY A 443 -11.96 -52.91 12.31
N SER A 444 -11.46 -54.06 12.80
CA SER A 444 -11.05 -55.28 12.09
C SER A 444 -9.74 -55.31 11.29
N THR A 445 -9.19 -56.52 11.24
CA THR A 445 -7.80 -56.90 10.95
C THR A 445 -7.68 -57.82 9.73
N SER A 446 -6.64 -57.68 8.91
CA SER A 446 -5.91 -58.82 8.34
C SER A 446 -4.57 -58.42 7.72
N THR A 447 -3.48 -59.07 8.14
CA THR A 447 -2.17 -59.06 7.47
C THR A 447 -2.09 -60.20 6.44
N PRO A 448 -1.21 -60.06 5.44
CA PRO A 448 -0.23 -61.12 5.19
C PRO A 448 1.24 -60.66 5.34
N VAL A 449 2.14 -61.63 5.45
CA VAL A 449 3.57 -61.51 5.84
C VAL A 449 4.49 -61.82 4.62
N PRO A 450 5.74 -61.31 4.54
CA PRO A 450 6.48 -61.22 3.27
C PRO A 450 7.57 -62.30 3.04
N SER A 451 8.16 -62.27 1.84
CA SER A 451 9.38 -62.98 1.44
C SER A 451 10.38 -61.96 0.84
N ARG A 452 11.59 -61.76 1.41
CA ARG A 452 12.86 -62.51 1.15
C ARG A 452 13.39 -62.34 -0.30
N THR A 453 14.65 -62.00 -0.61
CA THR A 453 15.87 -61.71 0.20
C THR A 453 16.98 -61.05 -0.65
N ALA A 454 17.92 -60.33 -0.01
CA ALA A 454 19.37 -60.14 -0.32
C ALA A 454 19.85 -59.86 -1.79
N SER A 455 20.75 -58.89 -2.05
CA SER A 455 22.18 -58.93 -1.68
C SER A 455 22.98 -57.66 -2.03
N PHE A 456 24.21 -57.58 -1.46
CA PHE A 456 25.23 -56.52 -1.55
C PHE A 456 25.82 -56.23 -2.95
N SER A 457 26.35 -55.02 -3.19
CA SER A 457 27.81 -54.81 -3.40
C SER A 457 28.24 -53.36 -3.75
N GLU A 458 29.53 -53.09 -3.51
CA GLU A 458 30.29 -51.86 -3.72
C GLU A 458 31.70 -52.23 -4.24
N SER A 459 32.45 -51.39 -4.95
CA SER A 459 32.14 -50.11 -5.63
C SER A 459 33.26 -49.76 -6.65
N ARG A 460 33.09 -48.63 -7.36
CA ARG A 460 34.11 -47.88 -8.14
C ARG A 460 34.67 -48.46 -9.45
N ALA A 461 34.77 -47.57 -10.43
CA ALA A 461 35.98 -47.34 -11.22
C ALA A 461 36.10 -45.82 -11.49
N ASP A 462 37.32 -45.29 -11.47
CA ASP A 462 37.64 -43.88 -11.74
C ASP A 462 37.81 -43.61 -13.23
N GLU A 463 37.51 -42.38 -13.69
CA GLU A 463 38.20 -41.82 -14.86
C GLU A 463 38.25 -40.27 -14.80
N VAL A 464 39.41 -39.68 -15.11
CA VAL A 464 39.71 -38.25 -14.94
C VAL A 464 40.31 -37.67 -16.22
N ALA A 465 39.64 -36.70 -16.85
CA ALA A 465 40.21 -35.83 -17.90
C ALA A 465 39.34 -34.54 -18.07
N PRO A 466 39.80 -33.47 -18.75
CA PRO A 466 40.50 -32.38 -18.08
C PRO A 466 39.85 -31.00 -18.24
N ALA A 467 40.29 -30.03 -17.43
CA ALA A 467 39.74 -28.67 -17.40
C ALA A 467 39.96 -27.91 -18.72
N LYS A 468 38.86 -27.43 -19.34
CA LYS A 468 38.91 -26.44 -20.42
C LYS A 468 38.79 -25.02 -19.86
N LYS A 469 39.75 -24.16 -20.20
CA LYS A 469 39.68 -22.71 -19.94
C LYS A 469 38.87 -21.96 -21.01
N ALA A 470 38.34 -20.82 -20.58
CA ALA A 470 38.07 -19.57 -21.30
C ALA A 470 36.63 -19.30 -21.79
N LYS A 471 36.06 -18.17 -21.34
CA LYS A 471 36.09 -16.86 -22.05
C LYS A 471 35.48 -15.73 -21.20
N PRO A 472 35.61 -14.44 -21.58
CA PRO A 472 35.11 -13.30 -20.79
C PRO A 472 33.57 -13.30 -20.69
N ALA A 473 33.04 -12.82 -19.57
CA ALA A 473 31.61 -12.81 -19.32
C ALA A 473 30.88 -11.73 -20.15
N VAL A 474 29.99 -12.20 -21.03
CA VAL A 474 28.82 -11.43 -21.53
C VAL A 474 27.83 -11.28 -20.35
N PRO A 475 27.03 -10.20 -20.26
CA PRO A 475 26.05 -10.06 -19.17
C PRO A 475 25.07 -11.23 -19.15
N GLN A 476 25.16 -12.10 -18.14
CA GLN A 476 24.24 -13.21 -17.99
C GLN A 476 22.85 -12.67 -17.65
N GLY A 477 21.89 -12.91 -18.55
CA GLY A 477 20.47 -12.80 -18.22
C GLY A 477 20.11 -13.75 -17.07
N LYS A 478 19.02 -13.44 -16.36
CA LYS A 478 18.49 -14.32 -15.31
C LYS A 478 18.12 -15.68 -15.91
N SER A 479 18.27 -16.76 -15.13
CA SER A 479 17.97 -18.13 -15.59
C SER A 479 16.55 -18.24 -16.15
N ALA A 480 16.41 -18.79 -17.36
CA ALA A 480 15.13 -19.01 -18.02
C ALA A 480 14.24 -20.04 -17.29
N THR A 481 14.83 -20.93 -16.48
CA THR A 481 14.09 -21.80 -15.57
C THR A 481 14.51 -21.52 -14.13
N LEU A 482 13.52 -21.16 -13.30
CA LEU A 482 13.72 -20.88 -11.89
C LEU A 482 13.50 -22.11 -11.00
N PHE A 483 12.61 -23.02 -11.40
CA PHE A 483 12.13 -24.12 -10.56
C PHE A 483 11.89 -25.42 -11.34
N SER A 484 11.91 -26.55 -10.62
CA SER A 484 11.57 -27.89 -11.13
C SER A 484 11.12 -28.80 -9.98
N ARG A 485 10.68 -30.03 -10.30
CA ARG A 485 10.43 -31.10 -9.30
C ARG A 485 11.64 -31.44 -8.41
N HIS A 486 12.85 -31.01 -8.78
CA HIS A 486 14.07 -31.20 -7.99
C HIS A 486 14.48 -29.96 -7.17
N THR A 487 13.75 -28.84 -7.27
CA THR A 487 14.06 -27.62 -6.52
C THR A 487 14.00 -27.86 -5.01
N LYS A 488 15.10 -27.49 -4.34
CA LYS A 488 15.25 -27.46 -2.89
C LYS A 488 15.31 -26.04 -2.36
N ALA A 489 14.57 -25.78 -1.29
CA ALA A 489 14.40 -24.48 -0.67
C ALA A 489 14.87 -24.46 0.80
N ILE A 490 15.46 -23.34 1.20
CA ILE A 490 15.63 -22.91 2.58
C ILE A 490 14.54 -21.88 2.88
N VAL A 491 13.80 -22.09 3.97
CA VAL A 491 12.81 -21.13 4.48
C VAL A 491 13.44 -20.32 5.61
N TRP A 492 13.49 -18.99 5.46
CA TRP A 492 13.94 -18.10 6.53
C TRP A 492 12.76 -17.70 7.43
N GLY A 493 12.89 -17.91 8.73
CA GLY A 493 11.82 -17.70 9.72
C GLY A 493 11.14 -18.99 10.19
N MET A 494 10.55 -18.96 11.39
CA MET A 494 9.87 -20.11 12.01
C MET A 494 8.45 -20.33 11.46
N GLN A 495 8.34 -20.66 10.17
CA GLN A 495 7.07 -20.73 9.43
C GLN A 495 6.54 -22.16 9.27
N THR A 496 6.34 -22.88 10.38
CA THR A 496 5.97 -24.32 10.38
C THR A 496 4.71 -24.64 9.57
N ARG A 497 3.66 -23.82 9.65
CA ARG A 497 2.43 -24.04 8.87
C ARG A 497 2.64 -23.88 7.35
N ALA A 498 3.48 -22.93 6.94
CA ALA A 498 3.80 -22.74 5.53
C ALA A 498 4.65 -23.91 4.99
N VAL A 499 5.67 -24.33 5.76
CA VAL A 499 6.48 -25.51 5.43
C VAL A 499 5.62 -26.76 5.31
N GLN A 500 4.71 -27.03 6.25
CA GLN A 500 3.80 -28.18 6.12
C GLN A 500 2.92 -28.08 4.87
N GLY A 501 2.34 -26.91 4.57
CA GLY A 501 1.56 -26.72 3.34
C GLY A 501 2.36 -26.92 2.05
N MET A 502 3.66 -26.58 2.03
CA MET A 502 4.56 -26.89 0.92
C MET A 502 4.79 -28.40 0.79
N LEU A 503 5.02 -29.10 1.90
CA LEU A 503 5.22 -30.56 1.91
C LEU A 503 3.97 -31.33 1.49
N ASP A 504 2.79 -30.87 1.94
CA ASP A 504 1.50 -31.46 1.57
C ASP A 504 1.25 -31.28 0.06
N PHE A 505 1.56 -30.09 -0.49
CA PHE A 505 1.51 -29.81 -1.92
C PHE A 505 2.50 -30.69 -2.72
N ASP A 506 3.77 -30.76 -2.30
CA ASP A 506 4.79 -31.59 -2.93
C ASP A 506 4.37 -33.07 -2.97
N TYR A 507 3.76 -33.58 -1.89
CA TYR A 507 3.30 -34.95 -1.76
C TYR A 507 2.15 -35.26 -2.73
N VAL A 508 1.13 -34.40 -2.82
CA VAL A 508 0.02 -34.61 -3.78
C VAL A 508 0.44 -34.40 -5.24
N CYS A 509 1.46 -33.56 -5.47
CA CYS A 509 2.14 -33.45 -6.78
C CYS A 509 3.03 -34.67 -7.11
N SER A 510 3.09 -35.68 -6.23
CA SER A 510 3.87 -36.91 -6.43
C SER A 510 5.36 -36.64 -6.69
N ARG A 511 5.93 -35.64 -6.00
CA ARG A 511 7.39 -35.43 -6.00
C ARG A 511 8.09 -36.54 -5.23
N ASP A 512 9.29 -36.89 -5.67
CA ASP A 512 10.10 -37.93 -5.01
C ASP A 512 10.60 -37.49 -3.62
N GLU A 513 10.77 -36.17 -3.41
CA GLU A 513 11.32 -35.60 -2.19
C GLU A 513 10.69 -34.24 -1.82
N PRO A 514 10.63 -33.90 -0.51
CA PRO A 514 10.33 -32.56 0.01
C PRO A 514 11.00 -31.39 -0.74
N SER A 515 10.27 -30.30 -1.00
CA SER A 515 10.87 -29.03 -1.46
C SER A 515 11.72 -28.36 -0.38
N VAL A 516 11.28 -28.38 0.87
CA VAL A 516 11.98 -27.70 1.98
C VAL A 516 13.10 -28.59 2.51
N ALA A 517 14.34 -28.15 2.31
CA ALA A 517 15.54 -28.86 2.74
C ALA A 517 16.01 -28.45 4.15
N ALA A 518 15.78 -27.19 4.54
CA ALA A 518 16.13 -26.65 5.83
C ALA A 518 15.34 -25.38 6.16
N MET A 519 15.40 -24.95 7.42
CA MET A 519 14.94 -23.64 7.87
C MET A 519 16.10 -22.86 8.51
N VAL A 520 16.03 -21.52 8.48
CA VAL A 520 16.97 -20.63 9.19
C VAL A 520 16.18 -19.75 10.15
N TYR A 521 16.49 -19.79 11.45
CA TYR A 521 15.84 -18.97 12.46
C TYR A 521 16.84 -18.53 13.54
N PRO A 522 17.32 -17.26 13.53
CA PRO A 522 18.47 -16.84 14.32
C PRO A 522 18.24 -16.72 15.84
N PHE A 523 16.97 -16.79 16.27
CA PHE A 523 16.58 -16.65 17.68
C PHE A 523 16.61 -17.98 18.47
N THR A 524 16.86 -19.11 17.80
CA THR A 524 17.01 -20.43 18.43
C THR A 524 18.37 -21.05 18.13
N GLY A 525 18.84 -21.95 18.98
CA GLY A 525 19.95 -22.85 18.61
C GLY A 525 19.53 -23.86 17.54
N ASP A 526 20.53 -24.53 16.94
CA ASP A 526 20.31 -25.55 15.92
C ASP A 526 19.48 -26.73 16.49
N HIS A 527 18.43 -27.12 15.77
CA HIS A 527 17.53 -28.20 16.17
C HIS A 527 16.88 -28.86 14.95
N LYS A 528 15.99 -29.83 15.20
CA LYS A 528 15.18 -30.47 14.16
C LYS A 528 13.71 -30.23 14.45
N GLN A 529 12.97 -29.82 13.43
CA GLN A 529 11.53 -29.62 13.49
C GLN A 529 10.81 -30.80 12.84
N LYS A 530 9.77 -31.31 13.51
CA LYS A 530 8.90 -32.38 13.00
C LYS A 530 7.92 -31.84 11.97
N PHE A 531 7.72 -32.59 10.89
CA PHE A 531 6.77 -32.37 9.81
C PHE A 531 6.22 -33.72 9.31
N TYR A 532 5.18 -33.67 8.47
CA TYR A 532 4.62 -34.85 7.80
C TYR A 532 4.93 -34.86 6.30
N TRP A 533 5.16 -36.06 5.77
CA TRP A 533 5.25 -36.37 4.34
C TRP A 533 4.20 -37.45 4.04
N GLY A 534 3.02 -37.03 3.57
CA GLY A 534 1.82 -37.85 3.65
C GLY A 534 1.53 -38.23 5.10
N HIS A 535 1.56 -39.52 5.42
CA HIS A 535 1.35 -40.03 6.79
C HIS A 535 2.65 -40.27 7.58
N LYS A 536 3.83 -40.07 6.96
CA LYS A 536 5.14 -40.34 7.59
C LYS A 536 5.68 -39.09 8.29
N GLU A 537 6.05 -39.20 9.57
CA GLU A 537 6.79 -38.12 10.24
C GLU A 537 8.23 -38.03 9.68
N ILE A 538 8.66 -36.81 9.36
CA ILE A 538 10.01 -36.47 8.92
C ILE A 538 10.59 -35.32 9.75
N LEU A 539 11.91 -35.16 9.73
CA LEU A 539 12.62 -34.11 10.45
C LEU A 539 13.35 -33.18 9.48
N ILE A 540 13.03 -31.89 9.53
CA ILE A 540 13.75 -30.84 8.77
C ILE A 540 14.68 -30.10 9.74
N PRO A 541 15.97 -29.89 9.40
CA PRO A 541 16.89 -29.15 10.25
C PRO A 541 16.58 -27.65 10.25
N VAL A 542 16.67 -27.04 11.44
CA VAL A 542 16.57 -25.61 11.66
C VAL A 542 17.92 -25.10 12.15
N PHE A 543 18.51 -24.14 11.44
CA PHE A 543 19.82 -23.58 11.75
C PHE A 543 19.69 -22.15 12.31
N LYS A 544 20.56 -21.81 13.25
CA LYS A 544 20.71 -20.43 13.72
C LYS A 544 21.32 -19.53 12.65
N ASN A 545 22.38 -20.00 11.99
CA ASN A 545 23.13 -19.22 11.01
C ASN A 545 22.82 -19.66 9.58
N MET A 546 22.64 -18.70 8.67
CA MET A 546 22.44 -19.00 7.24
C MET A 546 23.66 -19.73 6.63
N ALA A 547 24.88 -19.42 7.07
CA ALA A 547 26.11 -20.05 6.60
C ALA A 547 26.15 -21.57 6.84
N ASP A 548 25.52 -22.06 7.92
CA ASP A 548 25.45 -23.49 8.23
C ASP A 548 24.44 -24.21 7.33
N ALA A 549 23.28 -23.59 7.06
CA ALA A 549 22.29 -24.09 6.10
C ALA A 549 22.80 -24.10 4.65
N MET A 550 23.70 -23.18 4.30
CA MET A 550 24.28 -23.00 2.95
C MET A 550 25.42 -23.97 2.60
N LYS A 551 25.80 -24.88 3.50
CA LYS A 551 26.79 -25.95 3.20
C LYS A 551 26.28 -26.99 2.18
N LYS A 552 25.07 -26.80 1.63
CA LYS A 552 24.50 -27.50 0.47
C LYS A 552 23.85 -26.48 -0.49
N PRO A 553 23.88 -26.70 -1.81
CA PRO A 553 23.28 -25.79 -2.78
C PRO A 553 21.74 -25.84 -2.71
N ASN A 554 21.13 -24.85 -2.05
CA ASN A 554 19.68 -24.70 -1.92
C ASN A 554 19.26 -23.29 -2.32
N LEU A 555 18.05 -23.14 -2.85
CA LEU A 555 17.43 -21.84 -3.12
C LEU A 555 16.87 -21.21 -1.84
N ILE A 556 16.87 -19.89 -1.70
CA ILE A 556 16.13 -19.21 -0.62
C ILE A 556 14.76 -18.80 -1.18
N LEU A 557 13.67 -19.14 -0.49
CA LEU A 557 12.33 -18.70 -0.86
C LEU A 557 11.73 -17.75 0.19
N ASN A 558 11.15 -16.64 -0.29
CA ASN A 558 10.07 -15.95 0.40
C ASN A 558 8.71 -16.46 -0.12
N VAL A 559 7.60 -16.02 0.49
CA VAL A 559 6.25 -16.48 0.18
C VAL A 559 5.82 -16.14 -1.26
N ASP A 560 6.27 -15.01 -1.81
CA ASP A 560 5.92 -14.60 -3.17
C ASP A 560 6.59 -15.53 -4.20
N GLY A 561 7.87 -15.86 -3.99
CA GLY A 561 8.59 -16.81 -4.84
C GLY A 561 7.86 -18.14 -5.02
N PHE A 562 7.20 -18.65 -3.97
CA PHE A 562 6.41 -19.88 -4.03
C PHE A 562 5.18 -19.81 -4.96
N ILE A 563 4.45 -18.68 -4.98
CA ILE A 563 3.24 -18.54 -5.81
C ILE A 563 3.59 -18.59 -7.31
N GLY A 564 4.72 -18.02 -7.69
CA GLY A 564 5.23 -18.10 -9.06
C GLY A 564 5.58 -19.54 -9.48
N VAL A 565 6.14 -20.34 -8.56
CA VAL A 565 6.48 -21.76 -8.81
C VAL A 565 5.25 -22.55 -9.20
N ALA A 566 4.19 -22.49 -8.38
CA ALA A 566 3.01 -23.32 -8.54
C ALA A 566 2.29 -23.07 -9.87
N PHE A 567 2.31 -21.83 -10.38
CA PHE A 567 1.74 -21.49 -11.68
C PHE A 567 2.57 -22.00 -12.87
N VAL A 568 3.91 -21.95 -12.82
CA VAL A 568 4.79 -22.56 -13.84
C VAL A 568 4.51 -24.06 -13.95
N ASP A 569 4.47 -24.73 -12.80
CA ASP A 569 4.35 -26.19 -12.75
C ASP A 569 2.94 -26.63 -13.17
N MET A 570 1.90 -25.85 -12.84
CA MET A 570 0.55 -26.05 -13.38
C MET A 570 0.52 -25.88 -14.91
N LEU A 571 1.04 -24.77 -15.46
CA LEU A 571 1.02 -24.52 -16.91
C LEU A 571 1.69 -25.63 -17.72
N ARG A 572 2.86 -26.09 -17.28
CA ARG A 572 3.65 -27.11 -17.99
C ARG A 572 3.15 -28.55 -17.83
N ASN A 573 2.35 -28.86 -16.80
CA ASN A 573 1.95 -30.24 -16.48
C ASN A 573 0.42 -30.47 -16.46
N CYS A 574 -0.43 -29.45 -16.63
CA CYS A 574 -1.90 -29.63 -16.65
C CYS A 574 -2.46 -30.28 -17.94
N GLY A 575 -1.61 -30.62 -18.91
CA GLY A 575 -2.00 -31.23 -20.18
C GLY A 575 -2.83 -30.34 -21.11
N SER A 576 -3.03 -29.07 -20.75
CA SER A 576 -3.89 -28.11 -21.50
C SER A 576 -3.08 -27.14 -22.38
N PHE A 577 -1.76 -27.13 -22.25
CA PHE A 577 -0.83 -26.32 -23.04
C PHE A 577 0.29 -27.21 -23.55
N THR A 578 0.78 -26.95 -24.76
CA THR A 578 2.05 -27.52 -25.23
C THR A 578 3.22 -26.86 -24.50
N ARG A 579 4.41 -27.47 -24.61
CA ARG A 579 5.58 -26.99 -23.89
C ARG A 579 6.09 -25.67 -24.45
N GLU A 580 6.04 -25.54 -25.76
CA GLU A 580 6.36 -24.33 -26.51
C GLU A 580 5.43 -23.17 -26.14
N GLU A 581 4.10 -23.39 -26.07
CA GLU A 581 3.15 -22.37 -25.61
C GLU A 581 3.40 -21.97 -24.15
N ALA A 582 3.59 -22.95 -23.25
CA ALA A 582 3.87 -22.67 -21.84
C ALA A 582 5.16 -21.87 -21.64
N ASP A 583 6.18 -22.14 -22.44
CA ASP A 583 7.47 -21.44 -22.40
C ASP A 583 7.38 -20.04 -23.02
N GLU A 584 6.61 -19.85 -24.10
CA GLU A 584 6.30 -18.52 -24.66
C GLU A 584 5.59 -17.61 -23.62
N TYR A 585 4.59 -18.13 -22.89
CA TYR A 585 3.95 -17.40 -21.79
C TYR A 585 4.91 -17.01 -20.65
N ILE A 586 5.95 -17.82 -20.41
CA ILE A 586 6.98 -17.53 -19.39
C ILE A 586 7.91 -16.42 -19.89
N ASP A 587 8.40 -16.52 -21.13
CA ASP A 587 9.42 -15.63 -21.71
C ASP A 587 8.90 -14.22 -22.03
N ILE A 588 7.63 -14.08 -22.43
CA ILE A 588 6.97 -12.75 -22.52
C ILE A 588 6.75 -12.10 -21.13
N GLY A 589 7.14 -12.79 -20.06
CA GLY A 589 7.07 -12.29 -18.70
C GLY A 589 5.68 -12.34 -18.06
N ALA A 590 4.73 -13.11 -18.60
CA ALA A 590 3.35 -13.14 -18.09
C ALA A 590 3.26 -13.58 -16.61
N LEU A 591 4.27 -14.28 -16.09
CA LEU A 591 4.36 -14.69 -14.68
C LEU A 591 4.97 -13.63 -13.75
N ASN A 592 5.87 -12.78 -14.26
CA ASN A 592 6.19 -11.52 -13.57
C ASN A 592 4.98 -10.58 -13.62
N GLY A 593 4.24 -10.67 -14.73
CA GLY A 593 2.83 -10.38 -14.82
C GLY A 593 2.09 -10.90 -13.59
N ILE A 594 2.01 -12.21 -13.28
CA ILE A 594 1.25 -12.80 -12.16
C ILE A 594 1.40 -12.11 -10.77
N PHE A 595 2.54 -11.50 -10.42
CA PHE A 595 2.62 -10.73 -9.17
C PHE A 595 1.92 -9.36 -9.24
N VAL A 596 1.81 -8.80 -10.44
CA VAL A 596 0.93 -7.68 -10.80
C VAL A 596 -0.49 -8.19 -11.09
N LEU A 597 -0.66 -9.31 -11.81
CA LEU A 597 -1.88 -10.04 -12.19
C LEU A 597 -2.61 -10.68 -10.98
N GLY A 598 -2.00 -10.83 -9.80
CA GLY A 598 -2.78 -11.09 -8.58
C GLY A 598 -3.77 -9.95 -8.32
N ARG A 599 -3.40 -8.73 -8.70
CA ARG A 599 -4.26 -7.54 -8.73
C ARG A 599 -4.86 -7.32 -10.12
N SER A 600 -4.10 -7.51 -11.20
CA SER A 600 -4.52 -7.25 -12.57
C SER A 600 -5.31 -8.37 -13.24
N MET A 601 -5.34 -9.62 -12.78
CA MET A 601 -6.39 -10.63 -13.11
C MET A 601 -7.69 -10.29 -12.39
N GLY A 602 -7.60 -9.69 -11.19
CA GLY A 602 -8.76 -9.06 -10.56
C GLY A 602 -9.38 -8.05 -11.51
N PHE A 603 -8.59 -7.07 -11.98
CA PHE A 603 -9.02 -6.07 -12.97
C PHE A 603 -9.33 -6.62 -14.37
N ILE A 604 -8.54 -7.53 -14.94
CA ILE A 604 -8.71 -8.06 -16.30
C ILE A 604 -9.88 -9.05 -16.35
N GLY A 605 -10.02 -9.90 -15.34
CA GLY A 605 -11.21 -10.74 -15.16
C GLY A 605 -12.47 -9.88 -15.04
N HIS A 606 -12.39 -8.76 -14.31
CA HIS A 606 -13.47 -7.77 -14.29
C HIS A 606 -13.73 -7.15 -15.65
N TYR A 607 -12.71 -6.62 -16.32
CA TYR A 607 -12.82 -5.99 -17.64
C TYR A 607 -13.42 -6.92 -18.70
N LEU A 608 -13.03 -8.20 -18.68
CA LEU A 608 -13.56 -9.21 -19.59
C LEU A 608 -15.00 -9.59 -19.25
N ASP A 609 -15.36 -9.73 -17.97
CA ASP A 609 -16.74 -10.00 -17.56
C ASP A 609 -17.66 -8.80 -17.81
N GLN A 610 -17.18 -7.57 -17.58
CA GLN A 610 -17.86 -6.32 -17.96
C GLN A 610 -18.09 -6.23 -19.48
N LYS A 611 -17.07 -6.54 -20.30
CA LYS A 611 -17.24 -6.62 -21.76
C LYS A 611 -18.29 -7.67 -22.17
N ARG A 612 -18.29 -8.83 -21.50
CA ARG A 612 -19.29 -9.90 -21.70
C ARG A 612 -20.71 -9.46 -21.30
N LEU A 613 -20.83 -8.65 -20.25
CA LEU A 613 -22.07 -8.13 -19.68
C LEU A 613 -22.53 -6.78 -20.28
N LYS A 614 -21.75 -6.19 -21.21
CA LYS A 614 -21.94 -4.84 -21.77
C LYS A 614 -21.96 -3.71 -20.72
N GLN A 615 -21.26 -3.91 -19.61
CA GLN A 615 -21.11 -2.90 -18.55
C GLN A 615 -19.88 -2.03 -18.85
N GLY A 616 -20.02 -0.72 -18.62
CA GLY A 616 -18.93 0.23 -18.77
C GLY A 616 -18.00 0.17 -17.56
N LEU A 617 -16.71 0.37 -17.80
CA LEU A 617 -15.70 0.47 -16.74
C LEU A 617 -15.61 1.94 -16.33
N TYR A 618 -15.86 2.28 -15.07
CA TYR A 618 -15.61 3.62 -14.53
C TYR A 618 -14.11 3.90 -14.55
N ARG A 619 -13.65 4.47 -15.66
CA ARG A 619 -12.40 5.22 -15.67
C ARG A 619 -12.67 6.52 -14.97
N HIS A 620 -12.10 6.68 -13.77
CA HIS A 620 -11.85 8.00 -13.23
C HIS A 620 -11.14 8.83 -14.33
N PRO A 621 -11.54 10.10 -14.58
CA PRO A 621 -10.96 10.90 -15.66
C PRO A 621 -9.44 10.83 -15.64
N TRP A 622 -8.82 10.69 -16.81
CA TRP A 622 -7.37 10.43 -16.88
C TRP A 622 -6.56 11.59 -16.28
N ASP A 623 -7.12 12.79 -16.35
CA ASP A 623 -6.71 14.04 -15.70
C ASP A 623 -6.61 13.98 -14.16
N ASP A 624 -7.31 13.04 -13.51
CA ASP A 624 -7.29 12.86 -12.05
C ASP A 624 -6.22 11.84 -11.58
N ILE A 625 -5.63 11.07 -12.49
CA ILE A 625 -4.67 9.98 -12.18
C ILE A 625 -3.29 10.18 -12.83
N SER A 626 -3.23 10.76 -14.03
CA SER A 626 -1.99 10.88 -14.80
C SER A 626 -1.39 12.29 -14.78
N TYR A 627 -0.07 12.37 -14.69
CA TYR A 627 0.69 13.61 -14.89
C TYR A 627 1.15 13.73 -16.36
N VAL A 628 0.23 13.56 -17.30
CA VAL A 628 0.49 13.85 -18.72
C VAL A 628 -0.22 15.14 -19.07
N LEU A 629 0.53 16.13 -19.55
CA LEU A 629 -0.03 17.39 -20.02
C LEU A 629 -0.88 17.13 -21.28
N PRO A 630 -2.02 17.81 -21.48
CA PRO A 630 -2.82 17.64 -22.69
C PRO A 630 -2.05 18.16 -23.91
N GLU A 631 -1.50 17.26 -24.72
CA GLU A 631 -1.09 17.59 -26.08
C GLU A 631 -2.34 17.74 -26.98
N HIS A 632 -2.42 18.90 -27.64
CA HIS A 632 -3.29 19.17 -28.79
C HIS A 632 -4.79 18.82 -28.68
N MET A 633 -5.58 19.73 -28.11
CA MET A 633 -6.86 20.09 -28.72
C MET A 633 -6.76 21.47 -29.37
N SER A 634 -6.30 21.46 -30.62
CA SER A 634 -6.53 22.55 -31.57
C SER A 634 -7.75 22.21 -32.43
N MET A 635 -8.94 22.60 -31.96
CA MET A 635 -10.08 23.02 -32.78
C MET A 635 -11.08 23.79 -31.91
#